data_AF-A0A6B3ERL4-F1
#
_entry.id   AF-A0A6B3ERL4-F1
#
_cell.length_a   1.000
_cell.length_b   1.000
_cell.length_c   1.000
_cell.angle_alpha   90.00
_cell.angle_beta   90.00
_cell.angle_gamma   90.00
#
_symmetry.space_group_name_H-M   'P 1'
#
loop_
_entity.id
_entity.type
_entity.pdbx_description
1 polymer ?
#
loop_
_entity_poly.entity_id
_entity_poly.type
_entity_poly.pdbx_seq_one_letter_code
_entity_poly.pdbx_strand_id
1 'polypeptide(L)' 'WGIAAHADDAAALVAALGLERPVLAGHSMGAFVAALAAVRHPGSFGELLLVDGGVGFPAPTHLSPDELMTAVIGPAMDR' A
#
# COMPACT_ATOMS: atom_id res chain seq x y z
N TRP A 1 -2.04 14.15 1.47
CA TRP A 1 -1.35 13.45 0.37
C TRP A 1 -0.44 12.36 0.93
N GLY A 2 -0.27 11.25 0.22
CA GLY A 2 0.49 10.08 0.68
C GLY A 2 -0.40 8.88 1.02
N ILE A 3 0.22 7.75 1.42
CA ILE A 3 -0.44 6.45 1.57
C ILE A 3 -1.66 6.51 2.50
N ALA A 4 -1.55 7.19 3.65
CA ALA A 4 -2.66 7.32 4.61
C ALA A 4 -3.84 8.13 4.03
N ALA A 5 -3.57 9.20 3.29
CA ALA A 5 -4.62 9.99 2.65
C ALA A 5 -5.33 9.17 1.56
N HIS A 6 -4.58 8.45 0.73
CA HIS A 6 -5.17 7.56 -0.29
C HIS A 6 -5.98 6.41 0.32
N ALA A 7 -5.60 5.92 1.51
CA ALA A 7 -6.37 4.92 2.24
C ALA A 7 -7.73 5.48 2.69
N ASP A 8 -7.76 6.73 3.17
CA ASP A 8 -8.99 7.41 3.56
C ASP A 8 -9.87 7.71 2.34
N ASP A 9 -9.28 8.15 1.24
CA ASP A 9 -9.99 8.41 -0.03
C ASP A 9 -10.63 7.13 -0.59
N ALA A 10 -9.93 5.99 -0.51
CA ALA A 10 -10.46 4.70 -0.96
C ALA A 10 -11.72 4.29 -0.17
N ALA A 11 -11.72 4.47 1.15
CA ALA A 11 -12.90 4.18 1.98
C ALA A 11 -14.04 5.16 1.69
N ALA A 12 -13.73 6.45 1.48
CA ALA A 12 -14.71 7.46 1.09
C ALA A 12 -15.36 7.12 -0.26
N LEU A 13 -14.60 6.59 -1.22
CA LEU A 13 -15.11 6.16 -2.52
C LEU A 13 -16.07 4.96 -2.38
N VAL A 14 -15.70 3.95 -1.57
CA VAL A 14 -16.57 2.81 -1.28
C VAL A 14 -17.92 3.29 -0.71
N ALA A 15 -17.89 4.20 0.26
CA ALA A 15 -19.08 4.77 0.85
C ALA A 15 -19.91 5.60 -0.16
N ALA A 16 -19.25 6.46 -0.95
CA ALA A 16 -19.90 7.31 -1.95
C ALA A 16 -20.56 6.49 -3.08
N LEU A 17 -19.99 5.35 -3.43
CA LEU A 17 -20.54 4.43 -4.43
C LEU A 17 -21.57 3.45 -3.85
N GLY A 18 -21.79 3.45 -2.52
CA GLY A 18 -22.70 2.53 -1.85
C GLY A 18 -22.29 1.06 -1.97
N LEU A 19 -20.98 0.79 -2.07
CA LEU A 19 -20.47 -0.57 -2.20
C LEU A 19 -20.42 -1.28 -0.85
N GLU A 20 -20.92 -2.51 -0.81
CA GLU A 20 -20.86 -3.34 0.40
C GLU A 20 -19.59 -4.20 0.38
N ARG A 21 -18.57 -3.78 1.13
CA ARG A 21 -17.31 -4.52 1.35
C ARG A 21 -16.68 -5.09 0.06
N PRO A 22 -16.36 -4.25 -0.93
CA PRO A 22 -15.77 -4.73 -2.17
C PRO A 22 -14.38 -5.32 -1.95
N VAL A 23 -13.93 -6.15 -2.91
CA VAL A 23 -12.53 -6.56 -3.01
C VAL A 23 -11.69 -5.35 -3.38
N LEU A 24 -10.62 -5.10 -2.62
CA LEU A 24 -9.67 -4.03 -2.92
C LEU A 24 -8.35 -4.62 -3.43
N ALA A 25 -8.07 -4.41 -4.72
CA ALA A 25 -6.82 -4.79 -5.34
C ALA A 25 -5.85 -3.60 -5.42
N GLY A 26 -4.61 -3.81 -5.00
CA GLY A 26 -3.54 -2.81 -5.04
C GLY A 26 -2.27 -3.37 -5.63
N HIS A 27 -1.61 -2.61 -6.50
CA HIS A 27 -0.30 -2.94 -7.09
C HIS A 27 0.75 -1.89 -6.68
N SER A 28 1.96 -2.32 -6.34
CA SER A 28 3.07 -1.44 -5.93
C SER A 28 2.61 -0.50 -4.79
N MET A 29 2.72 0.83 -4.95
CA MET A 29 2.19 1.82 -3.99
C MET A 29 0.74 1.55 -3.59
N GLY A 30 -0.11 1.13 -4.54
CA GLY A 30 -1.52 0.83 -4.30
C GLY A 30 -1.73 -0.35 -3.34
N ALA A 31 -0.79 -1.31 -3.30
CA ALA A 31 -0.85 -2.42 -2.35
C ALA A 31 -0.63 -1.93 -0.90
N PHE A 32 0.29 -0.99 -0.68
CA PHE A 32 0.49 -0.37 0.64
C PHE A 32 -0.73 0.44 1.08
N VAL A 33 -1.36 1.16 0.13
CA VAL A 33 -2.62 1.88 0.36
C VAL A 33 -3.73 0.90 0.76
N ALA A 34 -3.90 -0.20 0.01
CA ALA A 34 -4.94 -1.19 0.28
C ALA A 34 -4.79 -1.85 1.65
N ALA A 35 -3.55 -2.24 2.01
CA ALA A 35 -3.25 -2.79 3.32
C ALA A 35 -3.57 -1.80 4.45
N LEU A 36 -3.17 -0.54 4.31
CA LEU A 36 -3.44 0.48 5.31
C LEU A 36 -4.93 0.86 5.39
N ALA A 37 -5.64 0.87 4.27
CA ALA A 37 -7.08 1.14 4.21
C ALA A 37 -7.89 0.14 5.02
N ALA A 38 -7.58 -1.16 4.90
CA ALA A 38 -8.26 -2.20 5.67
C ALA A 38 -8.02 -2.10 7.19
N VAL A 39 -6.85 -1.61 7.60
CA VAL A 39 -6.54 -1.38 9.03
C VAL A 39 -7.26 -0.14 9.56
N ARG A 40 -7.25 0.96 8.80
CA ARG A 40 -7.85 2.23 9.21
C ARG A 40 -9.38 2.23 9.15
N HIS A 41 -9.96 1.48 8.22
CA HIS A 41 -11.39 1.42 7.94
C HIS A 41 -11.89 -0.04 8.04
N PRO A 42 -11.89 -0.62 9.26
CA PRO A 42 -12.24 -2.02 9.45
C PRO A 42 -13.69 -2.28 9.01
N GLY A 43 -13.86 -3.29 8.16
CA GLY A 43 -15.18 -3.68 7.63
C GLY A 43 -15.65 -2.88 6.42
N SER A 44 -14.89 -1.90 5.93
CA SER A 44 -15.20 -1.20 4.67
C SER A 44 -14.86 -2.01 3.42
N PHE A 45 -14.00 -3.02 3.55
CA PHE A 45 -13.53 -3.87 2.45
C PHE A 45 -13.75 -5.35 2.78
N GLY A 46 -13.90 -6.18 1.75
CA GLY A 46 -13.99 -7.63 1.87
C GLY A 46 -12.59 -8.25 1.85
N GLU A 47 -12.20 -8.83 0.73
CA GLU A 47 -10.87 -9.39 0.49
C GLU A 47 -9.89 -8.33 -0.05
N LEU A 48 -8.59 -8.55 0.17
CA LEU A 48 -7.51 -7.74 -0.40
C LEU A 48 -6.67 -8.56 -1.37
N LEU A 49 -6.32 -7.98 -2.51
CA LEU A 49 -5.32 -8.53 -3.43
C LEU A 49 -4.14 -7.57 -3.51
N LEU A 50 -2.97 -8.01 -3.03
CA LEU A 50 -1.76 -7.20 -2.95
C LEU A 50 -0.74 -7.73 -3.95
N VAL A 51 -0.38 -6.93 -4.96
CA VAL A 51 0.55 -7.32 -6.01
C VAL A 51 1.82 -6.48 -5.89
N ASP A 52 2.95 -7.15 -5.67
CA ASP A 52 4.29 -6.55 -5.64
C ASP A 52 4.38 -5.31 -4.72
N GLY A 53 3.81 -5.43 -3.53
CA GLY A 53 3.76 -4.41 -2.49
C GLY A 53 2.93 -4.89 -1.30
N GLY A 54 2.55 -4.01 -0.38
CA GLY A 54 1.64 -4.34 0.73
C GLY A 54 2.18 -3.98 2.10
N VAL A 55 2.43 -4.97 2.96
CA VAL A 55 3.04 -4.71 4.27
C VAL A 55 4.53 -4.51 4.07
N GLY A 56 5.02 -3.32 4.36
CA GLY A 56 6.46 -3.02 4.30
C GLY A 56 7.22 -3.82 5.35
N PHE A 57 8.33 -4.42 4.96
CA PHE A 57 9.31 -4.91 5.91
C PHE A 57 10.08 -3.72 6.49
N PRO A 58 10.43 -3.75 7.79
CA PRO A 58 11.26 -2.70 8.36
C PRO A 58 12.57 -2.60 7.56
N ALA A 59 12.95 -1.37 7.22
CA ALA A 59 14.22 -1.12 6.56
C ALA A 59 15.37 -1.65 7.42
N PRO A 60 16.36 -2.35 6.82
CA PRO A 60 17.55 -2.77 7.54
C PRO A 60 18.24 -1.54 8.18
N THR A 61 18.22 -1.46 9.50
CA THR A 61 18.72 -0.29 10.25
C THR A 61 20.24 -0.18 10.29
N HIS A 62 20.94 -1.22 9.82
CA HIS A 62 22.40 -1.28 9.79
C HIS A 62 23.00 -0.81 8.45
N LEU A 63 22.17 -0.54 7.44
CA LEU A 63 22.62 -0.06 6.14
C LEU A 63 22.69 1.47 6.13
N SER A 64 23.70 2.02 5.47
CA SER A 64 23.71 3.44 5.09
C SER A 64 22.58 3.75 4.09
N PRO A 65 22.16 5.02 3.94
CA PRO A 65 21.11 5.40 3.00
C PRO A 65 21.35 4.93 1.55
N ASP A 66 22.61 4.98 1.09
CA ASP A 66 22.99 4.57 -0.27
C ASP A 66 22.90 3.05 -0.45
N GLU A 67 23.31 2.29 0.56
CA GLU A 67 23.17 0.83 0.58
C GLU A 67 21.70 0.40 0.63
N LEU A 68 20.87 1.12 1.38
CA LEU A 68 19.42 0.89 1.43
C LEU A 68 18.77 1.16 0.07
N MET A 69 19.13 2.26 -0.58
CA MET A 69 18.62 2.61 -1.91
C MET A 69 18.99 1.53 -2.94
N THR A 70 20.26 1.10 -2.92
CA THR A 70 20.77 0.03 -3.78
C THR A 70 20.05 -1.29 -3.50
N ALA A 71 19.80 -1.65 -2.24
CA ALA A 71 19.13 -2.89 -1.89
C ALA A 71 17.63 -2.89 -2.25
N VAL A 72 16.96 -1.74 -2.21
CA VAL A 72 15.52 -1.60 -2.45
C VAL A 72 15.19 -1.40 -3.93
N ILE A 73 15.95 -0.55 -4.63
CA ILE A 73 15.66 -0.20 -6.03
C ILE A 73 16.56 -0.97 -7.00
N GLY A 74 17.78 -1.34 -6.58
CA GLY A 74 18.62 -2.32 -7.26
C GLY A 74 18.76 -2.12 -8.78
N PRO A 75 18.74 -3.22 -9.58
CA PRO A 75 18.93 -3.17 -11.03
C PRO A 75 17.91 -2.33 -11.80
N ALA A 76 16.82 -1.88 -11.17
CA ALA A 76 15.87 -0.97 -11.79
C ALA A 76 16.44 0.45 -11.98
N MET A 77 17.53 0.80 -11.28
CA MET A 77 18.23 2.08 -11.44
C MET A 77 19.15 2.14 -12.67
N ASP A 78 19.55 0.98 -13.21
CA ASP A 78 20.52 0.87 -14.32
C ASP A 78 19.85 0.89 -15.71
N ARG A 79 18.64 1.45 -15.82
CA ARG A 79 17.86 1.52 -17.07
C ARG A 79 17.60 2.92 -17.55
#